data_AF-A0AA42C1E9-F1
#
_entry.id   AF-A0AA42C1E9-F1
#
_cell.length_a   1.000
_cell.length_b   1.000
_cell.length_c   1.000
_cell.angle_alpha   90.00
_cell.angle_beta   90.00
_cell.angle_gamma   90.00
#
_symmetry.space_group_name_H-M   'P 1'
#
loop_
_entity.id
_entity.type
_entity.pdbx_description
1 polymer ?
#
loop_
_entity_poly.entity_id
_entity_poly.type
_entity_poly.pdbx_seq_one_letter_code
_entity_poly.pdbx_strand_id
1 'polypeptide(L)'
;MVGVFVCADKRFGNSALIGATNIVMRNLGDNGESPALRLDEMPVIKAFARGSDPVKSTQFSEDFYRMMTQANQINSTINDYRKQGRQGDANELLQENRGKLSQRKALTATQKQVKQLNAQIELTRIDRILTSEQKRERIDRLMEKRNKLVQLAVERVNPYFD
;
A
#
# COMPACT_ATOMS: atom_id res chain seq x y z
N MET A 1 -20.19 -40.88 53.04
CA MET A 1 -19.68 -41.95 52.17
C MET A 1 -19.21 -41.29 50.89
N VAL A 2 -17.94 -41.49 50.57
CA VAL A 2 -17.16 -40.75 49.57
C VAL A 2 -17.40 -41.37 48.19
N GLY A 3 -17.64 -40.53 47.18
CA GLY A 3 -17.74 -40.94 45.78
C GLY A 3 -16.98 -39.97 44.90
N VAL A 4 -15.66 -40.16 44.84
CA VAL A 4 -14.73 -39.46 43.94
C VAL A 4 -14.98 -39.97 42.53
N PHE A 5 -15.34 -39.09 41.60
CA PHE A 5 -15.22 -39.37 40.16
C PHE A 5 -14.17 -38.40 39.59
N VAL A 6 -12.97 -38.93 39.41
CA VAL A 6 -11.90 -38.29 38.64
C VAL A 6 -12.32 -38.32 37.16
N CYS A 7 -12.49 -37.16 36.55
CA CYS A 7 -12.46 -37.02 35.09
C CYS A 7 -11.26 -36.16 34.73
N ALA A 8 -10.29 -36.79 34.09
CA ALA A 8 -9.03 -36.18 33.67
C ALA A 8 -9.20 -35.32 32.41
N ASP A 9 -8.75 -34.08 32.53
CA ASP A 9 -8.00 -33.26 31.55
C ASP A 9 -8.07 -33.66 30.05
N LYS A 10 -8.73 -32.81 29.25
CA LYS A 10 -8.19 -32.37 27.97
C LYS A 10 -8.48 -30.89 27.72
N ARG A 11 -7.42 -30.11 27.85
CA ARG A 11 -7.24 -28.69 27.48
C ARG A 11 -7.64 -28.37 26.03
N PHE A 12 -7.70 -27.06 25.81
CA PHE A 12 -7.78 -26.28 24.56
C PHE A 12 -9.18 -26.12 23.99
N GLY A 13 -9.72 -24.91 23.83
CA GLY A 13 -9.08 -23.60 23.84
C GLY A 13 -9.59 -22.79 22.65
N ASN A 14 -10.22 -21.67 22.98
CA ASN A 14 -10.43 -20.47 22.17
C ASN A 14 -11.46 -20.52 21.04
N SER A 15 -12.68 -20.16 21.45
CA SER A 15 -13.48 -19.12 20.78
C SER A 15 -12.59 -18.03 20.18
N ALA A 16 -12.49 -17.98 18.85
CA ALA A 16 -11.89 -16.87 18.10
C ALA A 16 -12.69 -16.62 16.82
N LEU A 17 -13.95 -16.25 16.98
CA LEU A 17 -14.75 -15.62 15.92
C LEU A 17 -14.85 -14.11 16.18
N ILE A 18 -13.72 -13.41 16.19
CA ILE A 18 -13.64 -11.96 16.03
C ILE A 18 -12.29 -11.63 15.37
N GLY A 19 -12.27 -10.87 14.26
CA GLY A 19 -11.08 -10.05 13.99
C GLY A 19 -10.68 -9.65 12.57
N ALA A 20 -11.34 -10.07 11.47
CA ALA A 20 -10.85 -9.70 10.13
C ALA A 20 -11.63 -8.60 9.40
N THR A 21 -12.67 -8.01 10.01
CA THR A 21 -13.56 -7.06 9.30
C THR A 21 -13.40 -5.59 9.74
N ASN A 22 -12.52 -5.27 10.70
CA ASN A 22 -12.46 -3.92 11.28
C ASN A 22 -11.20 -3.08 10.94
N ILE A 23 -10.33 -3.52 10.02
CA ILE A 23 -9.08 -2.79 9.70
C ILE A 23 -9.14 -1.98 8.40
N VAL A 24 -10.10 -2.23 7.49
CA VAL A 24 -10.07 -1.57 6.17
C VAL A 24 -10.87 -0.25 6.10
N MET A 25 -11.78 0.03 7.05
CA MET A 25 -12.70 1.17 6.93
C MET A 25 -12.40 2.40 7.81
N ARG A 26 -11.35 2.39 8.65
CA ARG A 26 -11.04 3.55 9.52
C ARG A 26 -10.10 4.61 8.94
N ASN A 27 -9.70 4.52 7.67
CA ASN A 27 -8.75 5.47 7.09
C ASN A 27 -9.18 6.07 5.74
N LEU A 28 -10.47 6.05 5.43
CA LEU A 28 -11.00 6.74 4.24
C LEU A 28 -11.29 8.23 4.47
N GLY A 29 -11.14 8.71 5.70
CA GLY A 29 -11.36 10.10 6.06
C GLY A 29 -10.54 10.49 7.29
N ASP A 30 -9.24 10.65 7.13
CA ASP A 30 -8.51 11.64 7.91
C ASP A 30 -7.25 12.07 7.13
N ASN A 31 -7.13 13.37 6.88
CA ASN A 31 -5.93 13.96 6.26
C ASN A 31 -4.88 14.22 7.35
N GLY A 32 -4.59 13.21 8.16
CA GLY A 32 -3.42 13.15 9.03
C GLY A 32 -2.28 12.53 8.24
N GLU A 33 -1.11 13.18 8.30
CA GLU A 33 0.16 12.79 7.66
C GLU A 33 0.21 11.29 7.34
N SER A 34 0.09 10.94 6.05
CA SER A 34 0.17 9.55 5.62
C SER A 34 1.48 8.98 6.17
N PRO A 35 1.45 7.92 7.01
CA PRO A 35 2.67 7.31 7.51
C PRO A 35 3.58 7.06 6.32
N ALA A 36 4.83 7.51 6.41
CA ALA A 36 5.83 7.21 5.38
C ALA A 36 5.89 5.69 5.28
N LEU A 37 5.20 5.13 4.28
CA LEU A 37 5.17 3.69 4.07
C LEU A 37 6.63 3.29 3.91
N ARG A 38 7.11 2.45 4.81
CA ARG A 38 8.47 1.97 4.70
C ARG A 38 8.53 0.98 3.54
N LEU A 39 9.63 1.00 2.78
CA LEU A 39 9.83 0.12 1.62
C LEU A 39 9.71 -1.38 1.98
N ASP A 40 9.97 -1.75 3.23
CA ASP A 40 9.89 -3.10 3.80
C ASP A 40 8.47 -3.52 4.22
N GLU A 41 7.55 -2.58 4.41
CA GLU A 41 6.13 -2.86 4.72
C GLU A 41 5.29 -3.04 3.44
N MET A 42 5.91 -2.91 2.28
CA MET A 42 5.26 -3.05 1.00
C MET A 42 5.12 -4.53 0.64
N PRO A 43 3.92 -5.01 0.26
CA PRO A 43 3.80 -6.35 -0.30
C PRO A 43 4.61 -6.40 -1.59
N VAL A 44 5.75 -7.09 -1.56
CA VAL A 44 6.54 -7.41 -2.75
C VAL A 44 5.71 -8.40 -3.55
N ILE A 45 4.91 -7.89 -4.48
CA ILE A 45 4.17 -8.74 -5.41
C ILE A 45 5.21 -9.26 -6.41
N LYS A 46 5.91 -10.34 -6.04
CA LYS A 46 6.62 -11.19 -6.98
C LYS A 46 5.56 -11.71 -7.96
N ALA A 47 5.55 -11.16 -9.17
CA ALA A 47 4.57 -11.48 -10.18
C ALA A 47 4.67 -12.98 -10.55
N PHE A 48 3.74 -13.79 -10.05
CA PHE A 48 3.52 -15.15 -10.55
C PHE A 48 2.70 -15.06 -11.85
N ALA A 49 3.33 -14.63 -12.94
CA ALA A 49 2.73 -14.61 -14.27
C ALA A 49 3.68 -15.30 -15.26
N ARG A 50 3.24 -16.43 -15.84
CA ARG A 50 3.88 -17.03 -17.01
C ARG A 50 3.59 -16.11 -18.21
N GLY A 51 4.54 -15.27 -18.60
CA GLY A 51 4.44 -14.45 -19.82
C GLY A 51 5.15 -13.09 -19.71
N SER A 52 6.32 -13.01 -20.37
CA SER A 52 7.04 -11.87 -20.99
C SER A 52 7.14 -10.47 -20.37
N ASP A 53 6.24 -9.98 -19.50
CA ASP A 53 6.31 -8.60 -18.95
C ASP A 53 6.48 -8.44 -17.42
N PRO A 54 6.83 -9.46 -16.60
CA PRO A 54 6.92 -9.27 -15.15
C PRO A 54 8.07 -8.33 -14.73
N VAL A 55 9.16 -8.28 -15.50
CA VAL A 55 10.33 -7.45 -15.18
C VAL A 55 9.99 -5.95 -15.21
N LYS A 56 9.30 -5.48 -16.25
CA LYS A 56 8.94 -4.06 -16.39
C LYS A 56 7.92 -3.62 -15.35
N SER A 57 6.92 -4.45 -15.06
CA SER A 57 5.92 -4.14 -14.05
C SER A 57 6.52 -4.02 -12.64
N THR A 58 7.53 -4.83 -12.32
CA THR A 58 8.24 -4.74 -11.04
C THR A 58 9.07 -3.44 -10.99
N GLN A 59 9.78 -3.10 -12.06
CA GLN A 59 10.54 -1.84 -12.15
C GLN A 59 9.65 -0.61 -11.96
N PHE A 60 8.53 -0.50 -12.69
CA PHE A 60 7.60 0.63 -12.52
C PHE A 60 7.03 0.71 -11.10
N SER A 61 6.80 -0.42 -10.43
CA SER A 61 6.38 -0.41 -9.04
C SER A 61 7.47 0.17 -8.14
N GLU A 62 8.70 -0.30 -8.25
CA GLU A 62 9.84 0.21 -7.48
C GLU A 62 10.06 1.71 -7.73
N ASP A 63 10.01 2.15 -8.98
CA ASP A 63 10.14 3.54 -9.39
C ASP A 63 9.04 4.42 -8.79
N PHE A 64 7.78 3.96 -8.86
CA PHE A 64 6.65 4.65 -8.27
C PHE A 64 6.84 4.89 -6.77
N TYR A 65 7.23 3.86 -6.03
CA TYR A 65 7.41 3.97 -4.58
C TYR A 65 8.64 4.80 -4.21
N ARG A 66 9.72 4.73 -4.99
CA ARG A 66 10.89 5.60 -4.82
C ARG A 66 10.50 7.08 -4.96
N MET A 67 9.84 7.45 -6.06
CA MET A 67 9.41 8.83 -6.31
C MET A 67 8.43 9.34 -5.26
N MET A 68 7.47 8.51 -4.85
CA MET A 68 6.51 8.86 -3.80
C MET A 68 7.20 9.09 -2.44
N THR A 69 8.13 8.20 -2.07
CA THR A 69 8.89 8.33 -0.82
C THR A 69 9.73 9.61 -0.83
N GLN A 70 10.42 9.89 -1.92
CA GLN A 70 11.22 11.11 -2.07
C GLN A 70 10.36 12.38 -1.93
N ALA A 71 9.21 12.44 -2.62
CA ALA A 71 8.31 13.59 -2.53
C ALA A 71 7.77 13.82 -1.10
N ASN A 72 7.48 12.72 -0.38
CA ASN A 72 7.02 12.79 1.00
C ASN A 72 8.13 13.23 1.97
N GLN A 73 9.35 12.73 1.80
CA GLN A 73 10.52 13.13 2.59
C GLN A 73 10.79 14.63 2.45
N ILE A 74 10.84 15.15 1.21
CA ILE A 74 11.02 16.59 0.96
C ILE A 74 9.96 17.41 1.70
N ASN A 75 8.68 17.02 1.58
CA ASN A 75 7.62 17.75 2.26
C ASN A 75 7.74 17.65 3.79
N SER A 76 8.16 16.51 4.34
CA SER A 76 8.40 16.35 5.77
C SER A 76 9.47 17.33 6.24
N THR A 77 10.61 17.38 5.54
CA THR A 77 11.71 18.30 5.86
C THR A 77 11.27 19.76 5.80
N ILE A 78 10.49 20.15 4.79
CA ILE A 78 9.92 21.51 4.71
C ILE A 78 9.03 21.81 5.92
N ASN A 79 8.18 20.86 6.30
CA ASN A 79 7.32 21.02 7.47
C ASN A 79 8.12 21.12 8.77
N ASP A 80 9.22 20.37 8.89
CA ASP A 80 10.10 20.41 10.06
C ASP A 80 10.85 21.74 10.15
N TYR A 81 11.34 22.29 9.04
CA TYR A 81 11.93 23.64 8.99
C TYR A 81 10.92 24.72 9.39
N ARG A 82 9.66 24.62 8.93
CA ARG A 82 8.59 25.53 9.36
C ARG A 82 8.32 25.44 10.86
N LYS A 83 8.27 24.23 11.42
CA LYS A 83 8.09 24.00 12.87
C LYS A 83 9.24 24.59 13.69
N GLN A 84 10.47 24.58 13.16
CA GLN A 84 11.66 25.15 13.79
C GLN A 84 11.80 26.68 13.59
N GLY A 85 10.87 27.33 12.90
CA GLY A 85 10.97 28.77 12.58
C GLY A 85 11.94 29.12 11.45
N ARG A 86 12.54 28.13 10.80
CA ARG A 86 13.51 28.27 9.69
C ARG A 86 12.78 28.49 8.35
N GLN A 87 12.05 29.60 8.25
CA GLN A 87 11.18 29.88 7.09
C GLN A 87 11.96 30.10 5.78
N GLY A 88 13.18 30.64 5.86
CA GLY A 88 14.08 30.81 4.70
C GLY A 88 14.41 29.46 4.06
N ASP A 89 15.02 28.57 4.84
CA ASP A 89 15.40 27.21 4.42
C ASP A 89 14.19 26.40 3.93
N ALA A 90 13.03 26.56 4.58
CA ALA A 90 11.79 25.90 4.15
C ALA A 90 11.33 26.38 2.77
N ASN A 91 11.45 27.68 2.47
CA ASN A 91 11.07 28.26 1.20
C ASN A 91 12.07 27.91 0.10
N GLU A 92 13.36 27.93 0.40
CA GLU A 92 14.43 27.51 -0.54
C GLU A 92 14.19 26.06 -0.98
N LEU A 93 14.08 25.13 -0.03
CA LEU A 93 13.85 23.71 -0.32
C LEU A 93 12.54 23.47 -1.10
N LEU A 94 11.50 24.29 -0.83
CA LEU A 94 10.25 24.24 -1.57
C LEU A 94 10.42 24.69 -3.03
N GLN A 95 11.15 25.78 -3.28
CA GLN A 95 11.33 26.29 -4.64
C GLN A 95 12.17 25.33 -5.48
N GLU A 96 13.26 24.81 -4.92
CA GLU A 96 14.13 23.82 -5.57
C GLU A 96 13.38 22.55 -5.98
N ASN A 97 12.42 22.11 -5.14
CA ASN A 97 11.69 20.86 -5.36
C ASN A 97 10.25 21.07 -5.80
N ARG A 98 9.89 22.27 -6.28
CA ARG A 98 8.51 22.64 -6.62
C ARG A 98 7.90 21.69 -7.65
N GLY A 99 8.68 21.27 -8.65
CA GLY A 99 8.27 20.28 -9.64
C GLY A 99 7.85 18.96 -9.00
N LYS A 100 8.72 18.35 -8.20
CA LYS A 100 8.45 17.10 -7.47
C LYS A 100 7.26 17.21 -6.52
N LEU A 101 7.18 18.30 -5.76
CA LEU A 101 6.11 18.55 -4.80
C LEU A 101 4.76 18.76 -5.48
N SER A 102 4.74 19.33 -6.70
CA SER A 102 3.51 19.49 -7.47
C SER A 102 2.87 18.13 -7.82
N GLN A 103 3.68 17.11 -8.04
CA GLN A 103 3.22 15.75 -8.39
C GLN A 103 2.80 14.92 -7.17
N ARG A 104 3.10 15.35 -5.94
CA ARG A 104 2.80 14.60 -4.72
C ARG A 104 1.31 14.21 -4.63
N LYS A 105 0.40 15.13 -4.92
CA LYS A 105 -1.05 14.84 -4.89
C LYS A 105 -1.43 13.74 -5.88
N ALA A 106 -0.85 13.73 -7.07
CA ALA A 106 -1.10 12.71 -8.08
C ALA A 106 -0.55 11.33 -7.66
N LEU A 107 0.65 11.30 -7.05
CA LEU A 107 1.25 10.09 -6.49
C LEU A 107 0.39 9.52 -5.36
N THR A 108 -0.07 10.35 -4.42
CA THR A 108 -0.96 9.93 -3.32
C THR A 108 -2.30 9.39 -3.85
N ALA A 109 -2.90 10.04 -4.85
CA ALA A 109 -4.14 9.56 -5.46
C ALA A 109 -3.96 8.18 -6.11
N THR A 110 -2.85 7.98 -6.84
CA THR A 110 -2.48 6.69 -7.43
C THR A 110 -2.28 5.63 -6.36
N GLN A 111 -1.57 5.95 -5.28
CA GLN A 111 -1.35 5.04 -4.15
C GLN A 111 -2.68 4.58 -3.53
N LYS A 112 -3.66 5.48 -3.39
CA LYS A 112 -4.99 5.14 -2.88
C LYS A 112 -5.69 4.14 -3.80
N GLN A 113 -5.63 4.34 -5.11
CA GLN A 113 -6.21 3.42 -6.09
C GLN A 113 -5.51 2.05 -6.07
N VAL A 114 -4.17 2.01 -5.96
CA VAL A 114 -3.40 0.77 -5.81
C VAL A 114 -3.82 0.02 -4.53
N LYS A 115 -3.99 0.72 -3.41
CA LYS A 115 -4.48 0.11 -2.16
C LYS A 115 -5.88 -0.50 -2.33
N GLN A 116 -6.77 0.19 -3.04
CA GLN A 116 -8.12 -0.33 -3.34
C GLN A 116 -8.06 -1.59 -4.21
N LEU A 117 -7.20 -1.63 -5.22
CA LEU A 117 -7.01 -2.82 -6.07
C LEU A 117 -6.45 -3.99 -5.27
N ASN A 118 -5.47 -3.75 -4.39
CA ASN A 118 -4.94 -4.77 -3.49
C ASN A 118 -6.02 -5.32 -2.55
N ALA A 119 -6.86 -4.46 -1.98
CA ALA A 119 -7.98 -4.90 -1.15
C ALA A 119 -8.96 -5.78 -1.94
N GLN A 120 -9.27 -5.43 -3.19
CA GLN A 120 -10.12 -6.27 -4.05
C GLN A 120 -9.49 -7.63 -4.39
N ILE A 121 -8.17 -7.67 -4.59
CA ILE A 121 -7.42 -8.92 -4.81
C ILE A 121 -7.53 -9.81 -3.57
N GLU A 122 -7.33 -9.25 -2.37
CA GLU A 122 -7.45 -10.01 -1.12
C GLU A 122 -8.87 -10.53 -0.89
N LEU A 123 -9.89 -9.70 -1.14
CA LEU A 123 -11.29 -10.12 -1.07
C LEU A 123 -11.60 -11.27 -2.05
N THR A 124 -11.07 -11.19 -3.27
CA THR A 124 -11.23 -12.24 -4.29
C THR A 124 -10.55 -13.55 -3.85
N ARG A 125 -9.40 -13.45 -3.17
CA ARG A 125 -8.66 -14.63 -2.69
C ARG A 125 -9.45 -15.40 -1.62
N ILE A 126 -10.06 -14.68 -0.67
CA ILE A 126 -10.80 -15.26 0.45
C ILE A 126 -12.25 -15.65 0.11
N ASP A 127 -12.78 -15.17 -1.01
CA ASP A 127 -14.13 -15.50 -1.50
C ASP A 127 -14.33 -17.03 -1.57
N ARG A 128 -15.44 -17.56 -1.07
CA ARG A 128 -15.71 -19.02 -1.03
C ARG A 128 -16.63 -19.51 -2.14
N ILE A 129 -17.17 -18.59 -2.94
CA ILE A 129 -18.15 -18.85 -3.99
C ILE A 129 -17.44 -19.13 -5.31
N LEU A 130 -16.34 -18.42 -5.59
CA LEU A 130 -15.59 -18.57 -6.83
C LEU A 130 -14.74 -19.85 -6.87
N THR A 131 -14.71 -20.52 -8.03
CA THR A 131 -13.76 -21.61 -8.30
C THR A 131 -12.33 -21.09 -8.38
N SER A 132 -11.34 -21.97 -8.22
CA SER A 132 -9.93 -21.60 -8.30
C SER A 132 -9.55 -20.92 -9.62
N GLU A 133 -10.14 -21.35 -10.74
CA GLU A 133 -9.91 -20.74 -12.06
C GLU A 133 -10.53 -19.35 -12.16
N GLN A 134 -11.78 -19.19 -11.71
CA GLN A 134 -12.46 -17.88 -11.68
C GLN A 134 -11.75 -16.86 -10.80
N LYS A 135 -11.22 -17.31 -9.64
CA LYS A 135 -10.39 -16.48 -8.77
C LYS A 135 -9.13 -16.03 -9.50
N ARG A 136 -8.45 -16.95 -10.17
CA ARG A 136 -7.21 -16.67 -10.90
C ARG A 136 -7.44 -15.61 -11.97
N GLU A 137 -8.42 -15.80 -12.85
CA GLU A 137 -8.75 -14.81 -13.88
C GLU A 137 -9.12 -13.43 -13.29
N ARG A 138 -9.87 -13.42 -12.19
CA ARG A 138 -10.27 -12.19 -11.52
C ARG A 138 -9.06 -11.47 -10.92
N ILE A 139 -8.16 -12.20 -10.26
CA ILE A 139 -6.92 -11.67 -9.68
C ILE A 139 -6.00 -11.17 -10.79
N ASP A 140 -5.83 -11.92 -11.88
CA ASP A 140 -4.97 -11.54 -13.00
C ASP A 140 -5.44 -10.21 -13.63
N ARG A 141 -6.75 -10.05 -13.86
CA ARG A 141 -7.33 -8.78 -14.33
C ARG A 141 -7.11 -7.61 -13.36
N LEU A 142 -7.17 -7.86 -12.05
CA LEU A 142 -6.93 -6.81 -11.04
C LEU A 142 -5.45 -6.43 -10.97
N MET A 143 -4.55 -7.41 -11.10
CA MET A 143 -3.11 -7.20 -11.16
C MET A 143 -2.72 -6.41 -12.40
N GLU A 144 -3.27 -6.75 -13.57
CA GLU A 144 -3.00 -6.02 -14.80
C GLU A 144 -3.44 -4.55 -14.69
N LYS A 145 -4.63 -4.29 -14.14
CA LYS A 145 -5.11 -2.93 -13.87
C LYS A 145 -4.17 -2.17 -12.94
N ARG A 146 -3.70 -2.82 -11.86
CA ARG A 146 -2.75 -2.23 -10.91
C ARG A 146 -1.44 -1.85 -11.61
N ASN A 147 -0.90 -2.78 -12.40
CA ASN A 147 0.39 -2.60 -13.06
C ASN A 147 0.33 -1.46 -14.09
N LYS A 148 -0.74 -1.42 -14.89
CA LYS A 148 -0.99 -0.33 -15.85
C LYS A 148 -1.16 1.02 -15.16
N LEU A 149 -1.87 1.06 -14.03
CA LEU A 149 -2.05 2.28 -13.26
C LEU A 149 -0.71 2.83 -12.73
N VAL A 150 0.13 1.95 -12.19
CA VAL A 150 1.47 2.30 -11.69
C VAL A 150 2.36 2.79 -12.83
N GLN A 151 2.39 2.06 -13.95
CA GLN A 151 3.16 2.46 -15.14
C GLN A 151 2.78 3.88 -15.61
N LEU A 152 1.48 4.15 -15.80
CA LEU A 152 1.01 5.46 -16.23
C LEU A 152 1.34 6.57 -15.24
N ALA A 153 1.35 6.26 -13.94
CA ALA A 153 1.75 7.22 -12.92
C ALA A 153 3.25 7.51 -12.96
N VAL A 154 4.09 6.49 -13.18
CA VAL A 154 5.54 6.67 -13.34
C VAL A 154 5.83 7.48 -14.58
N GLU A 155 5.32 7.09 -15.75
CA GLU A 155 5.55 7.80 -17.02
C GLU A 155 5.15 9.27 -16.94
N ARG A 156 4.06 9.60 -16.24
CA ARG A 156 3.62 10.98 -16.03
C ARG A 156 4.59 11.78 -15.16
N VAL A 157 5.19 11.14 -14.16
CA VAL A 157 5.91 11.81 -13.08
C VAL A 157 7.43 11.78 -13.28
N ASN A 158 7.95 10.81 -14.02
CA ASN A 158 9.38 10.62 -14.30
C ASN A 158 10.11 11.92 -14.69
N PRO A 159 9.56 12.79 -15.56
CA PRO A 159 10.24 14.03 -15.97
C PRO A 159 10.52 15.04 -14.85
N TYR A 160 9.91 14.87 -13.66
CA TYR A 160 10.15 15.71 -12.50
C TYR A 160 11.19 15.13 -11.53
N PHE A 161 11.60 13.87 -11.74
CA PHE A 161 12.47 13.11 -10.85
C PHE A 161 13.80 12.69 -11.50
N ASP A 162 13.93 12.87 -12.81
CA ASP A 162 15.18 12.76 -13.58
C ASP A 162 16.13 13.96 -13.36
#